data_AF-B0E0V0-F1
#
_entry.id   AF-B0E0V0-F1
#
_cell.length_a   1.000
_cell.length_b   1.000
_cell.length_c   1.000
_cell.angle_alpha   90.00
_cell.angle_beta   90.00
_cell.angle_gamma   90.00
#
_symmetry.space_group_name_H-M   'P 1'
#
loop_
_entity.id
_entity.type
_entity.pdbx_description
1 polymer ?
#
loop_
_entity_poly.entity_id
_entity_poly.type
_entity_poly.pdbx_seq_one_letter_code
_entity_poly.pdbx_strand_id
1 'polypeptide(L)'
;MPRIWNKVIGETCAALPLEQLASLDVSASQMTEQMWLRRFGKLTHLRSICAQGMAIHMLLSAMIAEPGITTSASVPTNSLTQNHSCNQRKMPPTVYFPSLHHLTIEDTSFDIDYDHESAELEGLKDCLMEHNERKAEVRKLTLSQCHRLTAEHVDKLEEIVVDVIKWCYVPPNKLQIFQVGTRQTPALQQHSMYPFFPHFNLHIIMMCMNRSRFISQIAKGALLCGAYGYLYCTISINSAVT
;
A
#
# COMPACT_ATOMS: atom_id res chain seq x y z
N MET A 1 17.24 -16.93 2.24
CA MET A 1 18.25 -16.12 1.50
C MET A 1 17.75 -14.70 1.21
N PRO A 2 17.61 -13.81 2.21
CA PRO A 2 16.91 -12.52 2.02
C PRO A 2 17.75 -11.45 1.30
N ARG A 3 19.09 -11.54 1.37
CA ARG A 3 20.00 -10.47 0.89
C ARG A 3 20.04 -10.31 -0.63
N ILE A 4 19.85 -11.39 -1.38
CA ILE A 4 19.96 -11.36 -2.85
C ILE A 4 18.73 -10.68 -3.46
N TRP A 5 17.54 -11.00 -2.94
CA TRP A 5 16.28 -10.39 -3.38
C TRP A 5 16.25 -8.88 -3.18
N ASN A 6 16.69 -8.41 -2.02
CA ASN A 6 16.76 -6.98 -1.74
C ASN A 6 17.65 -6.21 -2.72
N LYS A 7 18.74 -6.84 -3.19
CA LYS A 7 19.63 -6.24 -4.18
C LYS A 7 18.96 -6.18 -5.56
N VAL A 8 18.31 -7.27 -6.00
CA VAL A 8 17.64 -7.33 -7.30
C VAL A 8 16.47 -6.35 -7.38
N ILE A 9 15.61 -6.30 -6.36
CA ILE A 9 14.52 -5.33 -6.27
C ILE A 9 15.11 -3.92 -6.24
N GLY A 10 16.16 -3.69 -5.46
CA GLY A 10 16.81 -2.38 -5.36
C GLY A 10 17.38 -1.86 -6.69
N GLU A 11 18.03 -2.72 -7.47
CA GLU A 11 18.57 -2.37 -8.80
C GLU A 11 17.45 -2.16 -9.83
N THR A 12 16.44 -3.02 -9.80
CA THR A 12 15.25 -2.94 -10.65
C THR A 12 14.48 -1.64 -10.44
N CYS A 13 14.16 -1.34 -9.20
CA CYS A 13 13.45 -0.13 -8.80
C CYS A 13 14.26 1.14 -9.09
N ALA A 14 15.60 1.06 -9.13
CA ALA A 14 16.44 2.20 -9.51
C ALA A 14 16.41 2.48 -11.03
N ALA A 15 16.07 1.48 -11.86
CA ALA A 15 15.98 1.63 -13.30
C ALA A 15 14.60 2.13 -13.78
N LEU A 16 13.59 2.11 -12.90
CA LEU A 16 12.23 2.54 -13.22
C LEU A 16 11.98 3.96 -12.71
N PRO A 17 11.25 4.81 -13.47
CA PRO A 17 10.85 6.14 -13.00
C PRO A 17 9.74 6.02 -11.95
N LEU A 18 10.13 5.66 -10.72
CA LEU A 18 9.21 5.45 -9.59
C LEU A 18 8.44 6.71 -9.20
N GLU A 19 8.93 7.89 -9.59
CA GLU A 19 8.29 9.19 -9.36
C GLU A 19 6.87 9.24 -9.91
N GLN A 20 6.57 8.49 -10.98
CA GLN A 20 5.23 8.42 -11.59
C GLN A 20 4.41 7.21 -11.14
N LEU A 21 4.92 6.41 -10.19
CA LEU A 21 4.24 5.21 -9.73
C LEU A 21 2.94 5.59 -9.00
N ALA A 22 1.81 5.15 -9.55
CA ALA A 22 0.49 5.47 -9.00
C ALA A 22 -0.11 4.34 -8.16
N SER A 23 0.22 3.10 -8.49
CA SER A 23 -0.26 1.91 -7.79
C SER A 23 0.88 0.91 -7.60
N LEU A 24 0.94 0.33 -6.40
CA LEU A 24 1.95 -0.64 -6.01
C LEU A 24 1.25 -1.85 -5.41
N ASP A 25 1.59 -3.03 -5.91
CA ASP A 25 1.08 -4.30 -5.42
C ASP A 25 2.25 -5.15 -4.93
N VAL A 26 2.22 -5.53 -3.65
CA VAL A 26 3.30 -6.26 -2.96
C VAL A 26 2.74 -7.48 -2.26
N SER A 27 2.93 -8.64 -2.88
CA SER A 27 2.65 -9.94 -2.27
C SER A 27 3.90 -10.58 -1.64
N ALA A 28 5.07 -9.95 -1.79
CA ALA A 28 6.33 -10.48 -1.29
C ALA A 28 6.48 -10.29 0.23
N SER A 29 6.51 -11.39 0.97
CA SER A 29 6.70 -11.45 2.44
C SER A 29 8.06 -10.94 2.95
N GLN A 30 8.98 -10.53 2.08
CA GLN A 30 10.37 -10.22 2.44
C GLN A 30 10.69 -8.71 2.44
N MET A 31 9.71 -7.86 2.17
CA MET A 31 9.95 -6.43 2.10
C MET A 31 10.07 -5.84 3.51
N THR A 32 11.27 -5.35 3.85
CA THR A 32 11.51 -4.74 5.15
C THR A 32 10.90 -3.34 5.23
N GLU A 33 10.55 -2.89 6.43
CA GLU A 33 10.07 -1.53 6.70
C GLU A 33 11.00 -0.46 6.10
N GLN A 34 12.32 -0.58 6.30
CA GLN A 34 13.28 0.37 5.73
C GLN A 34 13.23 0.44 4.19
N MET A 35 12.91 -0.67 3.52
CA MET A 35 12.76 -0.70 2.08
C MET A 35 11.51 0.06 1.63
N TRP A 36 10.38 -0.14 2.32
CA TRP A 36 9.15 0.64 2.13
C TRP A 36 9.44 2.14 2.22
N LEU A 37 10.06 2.57 3.32
CA LEU A 37 10.35 3.98 3.59
C LEU A 37 11.29 4.60 2.55
N ARG A 38 12.40 3.91 2.23
CA ARG A 38 13.43 4.46 1.33
C ARG A 38 12.97 4.54 -0.12
N ARG A 39 12.14 3.60 -0.58
CA ARG A 39 11.78 3.48 -2.00
C ARG A 39 10.41 4.06 -2.32
N PHE A 40 9.43 3.84 -1.46
CA PHE A 40 8.03 4.13 -1.76
C PHE A 40 7.44 5.19 -0.84
N GLY A 41 7.97 5.35 0.37
CA GLY A 41 7.44 6.27 1.38
C GLY A 41 7.45 7.75 0.95
N LYS A 42 8.30 8.15 0.00
CA LYS A 42 8.38 9.55 -0.48
C LYS A 42 7.67 9.79 -1.82
N LEU A 43 6.99 8.78 -2.36
CA LEU A 43 6.33 8.90 -3.66
C LEU A 43 5.03 9.69 -3.54
N THR A 44 5.01 10.90 -4.08
CA THR A 44 3.86 11.83 -4.06
C THR A 44 2.78 11.46 -5.06
N HIS A 45 3.02 10.49 -5.93
CA HIS A 45 2.05 10.02 -6.92
C HIS A 45 1.46 8.67 -6.55
N LEU A 46 2.00 7.99 -5.53
CA LEU A 46 1.54 6.67 -5.11
C LEU A 46 0.22 6.79 -4.35
N ARG A 47 -0.87 6.42 -5.02
CA ARG A 47 -2.25 6.56 -4.52
C ARG A 47 -2.86 5.28 -4.01
N SER A 48 -2.35 4.14 -4.47
CA SER A 48 -2.90 2.83 -4.16
C SER A 48 -1.79 1.86 -3.79
N ILE A 49 -1.97 1.16 -2.67
CA ILE A 49 -1.11 0.05 -2.27
C ILE A 49 -1.98 -1.19 -2.04
N CYS A 50 -1.58 -2.31 -2.63
CA CYS A 50 -2.07 -3.64 -2.31
C CYS A 50 -0.97 -4.41 -1.58
N ALA A 51 -1.30 -4.97 -0.42
CA ALA A 51 -0.37 -5.76 0.38
C ALA A 51 -1.06 -7.05 0.84
N GLN A 52 -0.28 -8.14 0.89
CA GLN A 52 -0.78 -9.46 1.23
C GLN A 52 -0.02 -10.06 2.42
N GLY A 53 -0.75 -10.75 3.30
CA GLY A 53 -0.21 -11.49 4.45
C GLY A 53 0.79 -10.67 5.29
N MET A 54 1.97 -11.23 5.55
CA MET A 54 2.99 -10.61 6.42
C MET A 54 3.52 -9.25 5.92
N ALA A 55 3.36 -8.92 4.64
CA ALA A 55 3.81 -7.63 4.11
C ALA A 55 3.03 -6.45 4.70
N ILE A 56 1.79 -6.70 5.16
CA ILE A 56 0.92 -5.69 5.76
C ILE A 56 1.51 -5.17 7.06
N HIS A 57 2.00 -6.03 7.95
CA HIS A 57 2.61 -5.58 9.19
C HIS A 57 3.76 -4.59 8.91
N MET A 58 4.65 -4.92 7.97
CA MET A 58 5.77 -4.04 7.59
C MET A 58 5.31 -2.74 6.95
N LEU A 59 4.22 -2.77 6.17
CA LEU A 59 3.62 -1.59 5.58
C LEU A 59 2.99 -0.68 6.64
N LEU A 60 2.21 -1.23 7.58
CA LEU A 60 1.58 -0.46 8.65
C LEU A 60 2.64 0.23 9.54
N SER A 61 3.68 -0.50 9.94
CA SER A 61 4.83 0.10 10.64
C SER A 61 5.46 1.24 9.83
N ALA A 62 5.64 1.06 8.52
CA ALA A 62 6.21 2.08 7.66
C ALA A 62 5.31 3.32 7.46
N MET A 63 3.97 3.16 7.52
CA MET A 63 3.03 4.28 7.38
C MET A 63 3.03 5.20 8.60
N ILE A 64 3.18 4.64 9.81
CA ILE A 64 3.26 5.41 11.07
C ILE A 64 4.67 5.88 11.40
N ALA A 65 5.70 5.28 10.81
CA ALA A 65 7.09 5.66 11.06
C ALA A 65 7.29 7.17 10.93
N GLU A 66 8.00 7.75 11.88
CA GLU A 66 8.42 9.15 11.76
C GLU A 66 9.56 9.21 10.75
N PRO A 67 9.55 10.16 9.79
CA PRO A 67 10.71 10.42 8.98
C PRO A 67 11.78 10.95 9.92
N GLY A 68 12.68 10.05 10.32
CA GLY A 68 13.84 10.39 11.11
C GLY A 68 14.49 11.59 10.48
N ILE A 69 14.57 12.68 11.24
CA ILE A 69 15.44 13.79 10.92
C ILE A 69 16.78 13.11 10.80
N THR A 70 17.25 12.86 9.58
CA THR A 70 18.56 12.30 9.36
C THR A 70 19.48 13.29 10.01
N THR A 71 19.91 12.98 11.23
CA THR A 71 20.99 13.63 11.95
C THR A 71 22.16 13.43 11.04
N SER A 72 22.29 14.33 10.07
CA SER A 72 23.44 14.44 9.20
C SER A 72 24.60 14.43 10.17
N ALA A 73 25.42 13.39 10.10
CA ALA A 73 26.51 13.15 11.04
C ALA A 73 27.31 14.44 11.18
N SER A 74 26.96 15.23 12.18
CA SER A 74 27.68 16.44 12.52
C SER A 74 28.91 15.91 13.19
N VAL A 75 30.00 15.96 12.43
CA VAL A 75 31.37 15.97 12.93
C VAL A 75 31.37 16.60 14.32
N PRO A 76 31.93 15.95 15.36
CA PRO A 76 31.95 16.49 16.70
C PRO A 76 32.94 17.66 16.72
N THR A 77 32.48 18.84 16.29
CA THR A 77 33.24 20.07 16.42
C THR A 77 32.76 20.74 17.69
N ASN A 78 33.63 20.65 18.69
CA ASN A 78 33.48 21.28 19.99
C ASN A 78 33.34 22.80 19.82
N SER A 79 32.11 23.31 19.83
CA SER A 79 31.88 24.72 20.09
C SER A 79 30.57 24.87 20.86
N LEU A 80 30.74 25.08 22.17
CA LEU A 80 29.75 25.68 23.04
C LEU A 80 29.23 26.99 22.42
N THR A 81 28.03 27.36 22.85
CA THR A 81 27.31 28.62 22.60
C THR A 81 26.69 28.78 21.21
N GLN A 82 25.41 28.40 21.10
CA GLN A 82 24.45 29.29 20.42
C GLN A 82 23.02 29.06 20.87
N ASN A 83 22.57 29.95 21.76
CA ASN A 83 21.16 30.21 22.03
C ASN A 83 20.52 30.81 20.79
N HIS A 84 19.95 29.98 19.91
CA HIS A 84 18.99 30.44 18.92
C HIS A 84 17.69 29.65 19.06
N SER A 85 16.85 30.20 19.94
CA SER A 85 15.39 30.12 19.86
C SER A 85 14.96 30.70 18.50
N CYS A 86 15.09 29.90 17.45
CA CYS A 86 14.42 30.17 16.20
C CYS A 86 13.01 29.60 16.33
N ASN A 87 12.02 30.46 16.15
CA ASN A 87 10.65 30.12 15.84
C ASN A 87 10.63 29.25 14.58
N GLN A 88 11.00 27.97 14.70
CA GLN A 88 10.71 26.97 13.69
C GLN A 88 9.19 26.95 13.62
N ARG A 89 8.67 27.64 12.60
CA ARG A 89 7.30 27.43 12.13
C ARG A 89 7.12 25.92 12.15
N LYS A 90 6.21 25.44 13.00
CA LYS A 90 5.85 24.02 13.11
C LYS A 90 5.39 23.58 11.72
N MET A 91 6.33 23.20 10.86
CA MET A 91 5.99 22.54 9.63
C MET A 91 5.27 21.26 10.05
N PRO A 92 4.15 20.92 9.39
CA PRO A 92 3.49 19.66 9.65
C PRO A 92 4.55 18.56 9.59
N PRO A 93 4.54 17.62 10.56
CA PRO A 93 5.46 16.48 10.52
C PRO A 93 5.35 15.84 9.14
N THR A 94 6.50 15.61 8.51
CA THR A 94 6.52 14.96 7.20
C THR A 94 5.93 13.56 7.37
N VAL A 95 5.12 13.11 6.43
CA VAL A 95 4.44 11.81 6.50
C VAL A 95 4.96 10.95 5.37
N TYR A 96 5.14 9.65 5.63
CA TYR A 96 5.36 8.69 4.56
C TYR A 96 4.04 8.35 3.86
N PHE A 97 4.12 8.09 2.56
CA PHE A 97 2.96 7.84 1.69
C PHE A 97 1.95 8.99 1.71
N PRO A 98 2.39 10.25 1.46
CA PRO A 98 1.55 11.44 1.66
C PRO A 98 0.34 11.53 0.70
N SER A 99 0.29 10.68 -0.32
CA SER A 99 -0.77 10.68 -1.34
C SER A 99 -1.51 9.35 -1.43
N LEU A 100 -1.29 8.45 -0.47
CA LEU A 100 -1.97 7.18 -0.39
C LEU A 100 -3.44 7.41 -0.02
N HIS A 101 -4.35 7.01 -0.90
CA HIS A 101 -5.79 7.15 -0.69
C HIS A 101 -6.52 5.82 -0.71
N HIS A 102 -5.91 4.77 -1.24
CA HIS A 102 -6.49 3.44 -1.34
C HIS A 102 -5.53 2.39 -0.81
N LEU A 103 -5.94 1.67 0.23
CA LEU A 103 -5.23 0.51 0.76
C LEU A 103 -6.05 -0.75 0.49
N THR A 104 -5.41 -1.77 -0.09
CA THR A 104 -5.97 -3.11 -0.26
C THR A 104 -5.15 -4.09 0.58
N ILE A 105 -5.86 -4.84 1.43
CA ILE A 105 -5.31 -5.86 2.31
C ILE A 105 -5.89 -7.19 1.83
N GLU A 106 -5.01 -8.10 1.42
CA GLU A 106 -5.38 -9.40 0.91
C GLU A 106 -4.88 -10.53 1.81
N ASP A 107 -5.66 -11.61 1.92
CA ASP A 107 -5.24 -12.91 2.47
C ASP A 107 -4.52 -12.75 3.83
N THR A 108 -5.20 -12.06 4.75
CA THR A 108 -4.68 -11.74 6.09
C THR A 108 -5.62 -12.26 7.15
N SER A 109 -5.06 -12.90 8.17
CA SER A 109 -5.82 -13.50 9.27
C SER A 109 -5.87 -12.56 10.47
N PHE A 110 -7.03 -11.94 10.72
CA PHE A 110 -7.26 -11.11 11.93
C PHE A 110 -7.82 -11.99 13.05
N ASP A 111 -7.04 -12.97 13.45
CA ASP A 111 -7.42 -13.95 14.46
C ASP A 111 -7.62 -13.31 15.85
N ILE A 112 -8.25 -14.01 16.80
CA ILE A 112 -8.54 -13.49 18.15
C ILE A 112 -8.00 -14.43 19.24
N ASP A 113 -7.71 -15.68 18.90
CA ASP A 113 -7.48 -16.77 19.87
C ASP A 113 -6.02 -16.91 20.33
N TYR A 114 -5.08 -16.17 19.75
CA TYR A 114 -3.73 -16.00 20.29
C TYR A 114 -3.54 -14.58 20.84
N ASP A 115 -2.87 -14.48 21.99
CA ASP A 115 -2.58 -13.23 22.76
C ASP A 115 -1.95 -12.05 21.98
N HIS A 116 -1.76 -12.19 20.67
CA HIS A 116 -1.14 -11.20 19.77
C HIS A 116 -2.06 -10.68 18.65
N GLU A 117 -3.28 -11.19 18.51
CA GLU A 117 -4.03 -10.99 17.26
C GLU A 117 -5.02 -9.81 17.28
N SER A 118 -5.43 -9.38 18.48
CA SER A 118 -5.98 -8.02 18.67
C SER A 118 -4.99 -6.95 18.22
N ALA A 119 -3.68 -7.23 18.24
CA ALA A 119 -2.67 -6.24 17.89
C ALA A 119 -2.62 -5.92 16.39
N GLU A 120 -3.02 -6.82 15.49
CA GLU A 120 -2.97 -6.54 14.04
C GLU A 120 -4.14 -5.65 13.60
N LEU A 121 -5.36 -5.96 14.04
CA LEU A 121 -6.53 -5.13 13.74
C LEU A 121 -6.42 -3.77 14.43
N GLU A 122 -6.03 -3.73 15.70
CA GLU A 122 -5.80 -2.48 16.41
C GLU A 122 -4.61 -1.71 15.80
N GLY A 123 -3.53 -2.39 15.41
CA GLY A 123 -2.42 -1.77 14.69
C GLY A 123 -2.83 -1.18 13.35
N LEU A 124 -3.76 -1.80 12.62
CA LEU A 124 -4.36 -1.21 11.41
C LEU A 124 -5.17 0.04 11.74
N LYS A 125 -6.01 0.00 12.78
CA LYS A 125 -6.82 1.15 13.22
C LYS A 125 -5.94 2.32 13.64
N ASP A 126 -4.98 2.06 14.52
CA ASP A 126 -4.00 3.05 15.00
C ASP A 126 -3.25 3.68 13.83
N CYS A 127 -2.81 2.85 12.88
CA CYS A 127 -2.16 3.32 11.67
C CYS A 127 -3.05 4.25 10.84
N LEU A 128 -4.32 3.90 10.64
CA LEU A 128 -5.25 4.71 9.85
C LEU A 128 -5.61 6.03 10.55
N MET A 129 -5.83 5.98 11.87
CA MET A 129 -6.09 7.18 12.67
C MET A 129 -4.89 8.12 12.66
N GLU A 130 -3.69 7.62 12.95
CA GLU A 130 -2.48 8.44 13.00
C GLU A 130 -2.17 9.06 11.62
N HIS A 131 -2.34 8.31 10.54
CA HIS A 131 -2.14 8.81 9.18
C HIS A 131 -3.16 9.92 8.81
N ASN A 132 -4.41 9.78 9.27
CA ASN A 132 -5.43 10.82 9.16
C ASN A 132 -5.10 12.08 10.00
N GLU A 133 -4.65 11.92 11.25
CA GLU A 133 -4.22 13.03 12.11
C GLU A 133 -3.12 13.87 11.45
N ARG A 134 -2.19 13.17 10.77
CA ARG A 134 -1.10 13.78 9.98
C ARG A 134 -1.56 14.33 8.61
N LYS A 135 -2.87 14.40 8.35
CA LYS A 135 -3.50 14.94 7.12
C LYS A 135 -3.21 14.16 5.83
N ALA A 136 -2.96 12.86 5.95
CA ALA A 136 -2.68 11.97 4.82
C ALA A 136 -3.78 10.90 4.59
N GLU A 137 -5.02 11.17 5.02
CA GLU A 137 -6.18 10.26 5.00
C GLU A 137 -6.25 9.22 3.86
N VAL A 138 -6.33 7.94 4.26
CA VAL A 138 -6.74 6.82 3.41
C VAL A 138 -8.25 6.81 3.30
N ARG A 139 -8.77 7.09 2.10
CA ARG A 139 -10.23 7.24 1.86
C ARG A 139 -10.92 5.92 1.56
N LYS A 140 -10.18 4.94 1.06
CA LYS A 140 -10.70 3.65 0.63
C LYS A 140 -9.87 2.52 1.21
N LEU A 141 -10.54 1.60 1.90
CA LEU A 141 -9.96 0.37 2.43
C LEU A 141 -10.66 -0.82 1.79
N THR A 142 -9.90 -1.71 1.15
CA THR A 142 -10.42 -2.94 0.56
C THR A 142 -9.86 -4.14 1.31
N LEU A 143 -10.74 -4.96 1.87
CA LEU A 143 -10.39 -6.18 2.61
C LEU A 143 -10.82 -7.38 1.77
N SER A 144 -9.86 -8.13 1.24
CA SER A 144 -10.10 -9.26 0.33
C SER A 144 -9.54 -10.53 0.92
N GLN A 145 -10.35 -11.58 1.01
CA GLN A 145 -9.93 -12.88 1.58
C GLN A 145 -9.37 -12.76 3.01
N CYS A 146 -9.72 -11.70 3.74
CA CYS A 146 -9.32 -11.54 5.13
C CYS A 146 -10.16 -12.44 6.02
N HIS A 147 -9.49 -13.21 6.87
CA HIS A 147 -10.13 -14.16 7.77
C HIS A 147 -10.46 -13.52 9.12
N ARG A 148 -11.49 -14.04 9.79
CA ARG A 148 -11.86 -13.70 11.18
C ARG A 148 -12.27 -12.24 11.44
N LEU A 149 -12.55 -11.48 10.39
CA LEU A 149 -13.24 -10.19 10.49
C LEU A 149 -14.74 -10.37 10.76
N THR A 150 -15.18 -10.01 11.97
CA THR A 150 -16.60 -9.91 12.34
C THR A 150 -17.25 -8.67 11.70
N ALA A 151 -18.57 -8.54 11.80
CA ALA A 151 -19.27 -7.32 11.37
C ALA A 151 -18.85 -6.12 12.23
N GLU A 152 -18.75 -6.31 13.56
CA GLU A 152 -18.32 -5.27 14.50
C GLU A 152 -16.93 -4.71 14.17
N HIS A 153 -16.00 -5.55 13.68
CA HIS A 153 -14.69 -5.08 13.25
C HIS A 153 -14.76 -4.18 12.01
N VAL A 154 -15.66 -4.49 11.08
CA VAL A 154 -15.87 -3.68 9.87
C VAL A 154 -16.52 -2.35 10.23
N ASP A 155 -17.53 -2.36 11.10
CA ASP A 155 -18.21 -1.15 11.58
C ASP A 155 -17.19 -0.18 12.21
N LYS A 156 -16.26 -0.69 13.05
CA LYS A 156 -15.18 0.11 13.65
C LYS A 156 -14.20 0.69 12.60
N LEU A 157 -13.98 0.01 11.49
CA LEU A 157 -13.15 0.52 10.40
C LEU A 157 -13.89 1.59 9.58
N GLU A 158 -15.20 1.44 9.41
CA GLU A 158 -16.06 2.44 8.75
C GLU A 158 -16.18 3.75 9.55
N GLU A 159 -15.97 3.71 10.87
CA GLU A 159 -15.84 4.92 11.69
C GLU A 159 -14.57 5.73 11.37
N ILE A 160 -13.52 5.09 10.83
CA ILE A 160 -12.21 5.70 10.55
C ILE A 160 -12.06 6.02 9.06
N VAL A 161 -12.46 5.11 8.17
CA VAL A 161 -12.30 5.21 6.72
C VAL A 161 -13.66 5.32 6.03
N VAL A 162 -13.79 6.30 5.15
CA VAL A 162 -15.07 6.65 4.49
C VAL A 162 -15.63 5.51 3.62
N ASP A 163 -14.79 4.77 2.89
CA ASP A 163 -15.21 3.69 1.98
C ASP A 163 -14.50 2.37 2.32
N VAL A 164 -15.16 1.52 3.10
CA VAL A 164 -14.67 0.17 3.42
C VAL A 164 -15.39 -0.86 2.56
N ILE A 165 -14.64 -1.56 1.70
CA ILE A 165 -15.16 -2.62 0.84
C ILE A 165 -14.65 -3.97 1.33
N LYS A 166 -15.57 -4.85 1.76
CA LYS A 166 -15.26 -6.23 2.14
C LYS A 166 -15.62 -7.20 1.01
N TRP A 167 -14.60 -7.87 0.46
CA TRP A 167 -14.77 -8.98 -0.47
C TRP A 167 -14.72 -10.31 0.30
N CYS A 168 -15.90 -10.82 0.65
CA CYS A 168 -16.01 -12.19 1.09
C CYS A 168 -15.86 -13.10 -0.14
N TYR A 169 -14.81 -13.92 -0.18
CA TYR A 169 -14.72 -14.99 -1.17
C TYR A 169 -15.93 -15.91 -0.99
N VAL A 170 -16.84 -15.90 -1.96
CA VAL A 170 -17.89 -16.90 -2.06
C VAL A 170 -17.28 -18.07 -2.84
N PRO A 171 -17.00 -19.22 -2.22
CA PRO A 171 -16.50 -20.36 -2.97
C PRO A 171 -17.48 -20.67 -4.11
N PRO A 172 -17.00 -20.88 -5.34
CA PRO A 172 -17.84 -21.00 -6.54
C PRO A 172 -18.88 -22.12 -6.48
N ASN A 173 -18.84 -22.97 -5.45
CA ASN A 173 -19.75 -24.09 -5.24
C ASN A 173 -20.92 -23.79 -4.28
N LYS A 174 -21.09 -22.56 -3.77
CA LYS A 174 -22.30 -22.15 -3.02
C LYS A 174 -22.65 -20.69 -3.32
N LEU A 175 -23.46 -20.46 -4.36
CA LEU A 175 -24.13 -19.18 -4.59
C LEU A 175 -25.17 -18.92 -3.49
N GLN A 176 -24.78 -18.19 -2.45
CA GLN A 176 -25.73 -17.45 -1.60
C GLN A 176 -25.24 -16.00 -1.52
N ILE A 177 -25.93 -15.14 -2.26
CA ILE A 177 -25.73 -13.69 -2.22
C ILE A 177 -26.32 -13.21 -0.88
N PHE A 178 -25.48 -12.86 0.08
CA PHE A 178 -25.92 -12.06 1.22
C PHE A 178 -25.89 -10.59 0.81
N GLN A 179 -27.05 -10.06 0.44
CA GLN A 179 -27.27 -8.61 0.48
C GLN A 179 -27.50 -8.23 1.95
N VAL A 180 -26.49 -7.66 2.60
CA VAL A 180 -26.69 -6.95 3.87
C VAL A 180 -27.48 -5.69 3.55
N GLY A 181 -28.67 -5.60 4.15
CA GLY A 181 -29.74 -4.70 3.72
C GLY A 181 -29.39 -3.22 3.80
N THR A 182 -29.39 -2.56 2.64
CA THR A 182 -29.75 -1.15 2.55
C THR A 182 -31.21 -1.05 2.12
N ARG A 183 -31.92 -0.10 2.73
CA ARG A 183 -33.37 0.12 2.58
C ARG A 183 -33.78 0.16 1.10
N GLN A 184 -34.77 -0.66 0.76
CA GLN A 184 -35.46 -0.66 -0.52
C GLN A 184 -35.93 0.74 -0.93
N THR A 185 -35.52 1.18 -2.11
CA THR A 185 -36.23 2.16 -2.94
C THR A 185 -36.37 1.57 -4.35
N PRO A 186 -37.51 1.76 -5.04
CA PRO A 186 -37.81 1.00 -6.24
C PRO A 186 -37.19 1.62 -7.50
N ALA A 187 -36.64 0.72 -8.31
CA ALA A 187 -36.60 0.69 -9.77
C ALA A 187 -36.62 2.03 -10.54
N LEU A 188 -35.45 2.38 -11.11
CA LEU A 188 -35.36 2.95 -12.45
C LEU A 188 -34.21 2.27 -13.20
N GLN A 189 -34.56 1.51 -14.23
CA GLN A 189 -33.63 1.00 -15.23
C GLN A 189 -33.00 2.19 -15.98
N GLN A 190 -31.68 2.36 -15.85
CA GLN A 190 -30.88 3.07 -16.84
C GLN A 190 -29.68 2.20 -17.22
N HIS A 191 -29.70 1.70 -18.45
CA HIS A 191 -28.55 1.15 -19.14
C HIS A 191 -27.50 2.26 -19.30
N SER A 192 -26.52 2.31 -18.40
CA SER A 192 -25.28 3.04 -18.56
C SER A 192 -24.22 2.08 -19.08
N MET A 193 -23.93 2.20 -20.37
CA MET A 193 -22.80 1.56 -21.03
C MET A 193 -21.54 2.32 -20.62
N TYR A 194 -20.91 1.93 -19.52
CA TYR A 194 -19.62 2.49 -19.14
C TYR A 194 -18.56 2.11 -20.19
N PRO A 195 -17.76 3.06 -20.70
CA PRO A 195 -16.60 2.72 -21.49
C PRO A 195 -15.62 1.94 -20.62
N PHE A 196 -15.43 0.66 -20.95
CA PHE A 196 -14.38 -0.17 -20.42
C PHE A 196 -13.04 0.41 -20.93
N PHE A 197 -12.44 1.31 -20.17
CA PHE A 197 -11.05 1.71 -20.42
C PHE A 197 -10.16 0.56 -19.96
N PRO A 198 -9.39 -0.09 -20.86
CA PRO A 198 -8.45 -1.11 -20.43
C PRO A 198 -7.35 -0.42 -19.64
N HIS A 199 -7.41 -0.54 -18.31
CA HIS A 199 -6.26 -0.28 -17.47
C HIS A 199 -5.18 -1.29 -17.87
N PHE A 200 -4.13 -0.81 -18.54
CA PHE A 200 -2.94 -1.61 -18.80
C PHE A 200 -2.20 -1.80 -17.48
N ASN A 201 -2.60 -2.82 -16.72
CA ASN A 201 -1.81 -3.30 -15.60
C ASN A 201 -0.59 -4.01 -16.17
N LEU A 202 0.56 -3.33 -16.14
CA LEU A 202 1.84 -3.99 -16.35
C LEU A 202 2.12 -4.86 -15.12
N HIS A 203 1.53 -6.05 -15.07
CA HIS A 203 1.91 -7.08 -14.10
C HIS A 203 3.34 -7.51 -14.39
N ILE A 204 4.31 -6.80 -13.83
CA ILE A 204 5.71 -7.24 -13.78
C ILE A 204 5.80 -8.36 -12.74
N ILE A 205 5.23 -9.53 -13.05
CA ILE A 205 5.38 -10.71 -12.20
C ILE A 205 6.87 -11.03 -12.12
N MET A 206 7.51 -10.66 -11.00
CA MET A 206 8.92 -10.98 -10.69
C MET A 206 9.06 -12.47 -10.34
N MET A 207 8.56 -13.38 -11.16
CA MET A 207 8.82 -14.81 -11.02
C MET A 207 10.22 -15.11 -11.54
N CYS A 208 11.23 -15.13 -10.66
CA CYS A 208 12.60 -15.67 -10.90
C CYS A 208 13.09 -15.59 -12.36
N MET A 209 12.89 -14.46 -13.04
CA MET A 209 13.25 -14.32 -14.44
C MET A 209 14.73 -13.97 -14.52
N ASN A 210 15.45 -14.59 -15.46
CA ASN A 210 16.82 -14.19 -15.79
C ASN A 210 16.86 -12.68 -16.10
N ARG A 211 17.86 -11.97 -15.57
CA ARG A 211 18.01 -10.49 -15.62
C ARG A 211 17.76 -9.90 -17.01
N SER A 212 18.15 -10.61 -18.08
CA SER A 212 17.94 -10.16 -19.46
C SER A 212 16.46 -10.19 -19.91
N ARG A 213 15.69 -11.21 -19.51
CA ARG A 213 14.26 -11.30 -19.82
C ARG A 213 13.46 -10.26 -19.06
N PHE A 214 13.87 -9.96 -17.83
CA PHE A 214 13.27 -8.93 -17.00
C PHE A 214 13.43 -7.52 -17.60
N ILE A 215 14.66 -7.14 -17.97
CA ILE A 215 14.93 -5.85 -18.64
C ILE A 215 14.15 -5.75 -19.97
N SER A 216 14.04 -6.86 -20.72
CA SER A 216 13.26 -6.88 -21.96
C SER A 216 11.76 -6.65 -21.73
N GLN A 217 11.17 -7.21 -20.66
CA GLN A 217 9.76 -6.99 -20.36
C GLN A 217 9.48 -5.57 -19.85
N ILE A 218 10.38 -5.00 -19.04
CA ILE A 218 10.30 -3.59 -18.65
C ILE A 218 10.37 -2.68 -19.87
N ALA A 219 11.33 -2.91 -20.78
CA ALA A 219 11.48 -2.11 -21.98
C ALA A 219 10.22 -2.17 -22.86
N LYS A 220 9.62 -3.36 -23.00
CA LYS A 220 8.34 -3.53 -23.72
C LYS A 220 7.18 -2.82 -23.02
N GLY A 221 7.09 -2.92 -21.70
CA GLY A 221 6.05 -2.22 -20.92
C GLY A 221 6.17 -0.70 -21.00
N ALA A 222 7.38 -0.16 -20.88
CA ALA A 222 7.64 1.28 -20.98
C ALA A 222 7.33 1.83 -22.39
N LEU A 223 7.67 1.08 -23.45
CA LEU A 223 7.31 1.41 -24.83
C LEU A 223 5.80 1.45 -25.05
N LEU A 224 5.06 0.53 -24.42
CA LEU A 224 3.59 0.50 -24.51
C LEU A 224 2.96 1.68 -23.75
N CYS A 225 3.42 2.02 -22.54
CA CYS A 225 2.91 3.19 -21.81
C CYS A 225 3.14 4.50 -22.57
N GLY A 226 4.30 4.66 -23.22
CA GLY A 226 4.61 5.85 -24.02
C GLY A 226 3.74 6.01 -25.28
N ALA A 227 3.32 4.91 -25.91
CA ALA A 227 2.56 4.93 -27.16
C ALA A 227 1.07 5.27 -26.98
N TYR A 228 0.46 4.91 -25.85
CA TYR A 228 -0.98 5.05 -25.63
C TYR A 228 -1.39 6.24 -24.74
N GLY A 229 -0.43 7.04 -24.24
CA GLY A 229 -0.73 8.23 -23.43
C GLY A 229 -1.40 7.93 -22.06
N TYR A 230 -1.44 6.67 -21.63
CA TYR A 230 -1.97 6.27 -20.33
C TYR A 230 -0.89 6.36 -19.26
N LEU A 231 -1.17 7.13 -18.20
CA LEU A 231 -0.23 7.55 -17.17
C LEU A 231 -0.35 6.75 -15.86
N TYR A 232 -0.83 5.52 -15.92
CA TYR A 232 -0.95 4.66 -14.74
C TYR A 232 -0.04 3.45 -14.88
N CYS A 233 1.15 3.55 -14.29
CA CYS A 233 2.05 2.42 -14.14
C CYS A 233 1.67 1.69 -12.85
N THR A 234 1.30 0.41 -12.99
CA THR A 234 1.14 -0.52 -11.86
C THR A 234 2.38 -1.41 -11.82
N ILE A 235 2.99 -1.57 -10.65
CA ILE A 235 4.08 -2.54 -10.44
C ILE A 235 3.57 -3.59 -9.44
N SER A 236 3.58 -4.86 -9.84
CA SER A 236 3.18 -6.00 -9.00
C SER A 236 4.40 -6.84 -8.67
N ILE A 237 4.90 -6.79 -7.43
CA ILE A 237 6.10 -7.52 -7.00
C ILE A 237 5.65 -8.83 -6.35
N ASN A 238 5.68 -9.90 -7.14
CA ASN A 238 5.36 -11.25 -6.67
C ASN A 238 6.63 -12.05 -6.35
N SER A 239 6.72 -12.60 -5.14
CA SER A 239 7.76 -13.56 -4.76
C SER A 239 7.19 -14.97 -4.85
N ALA A 240 7.57 -15.74 -5.86
CA ALA A 240 7.30 -17.18 -5.86
C ALA A 240 8.27 -17.86 -4.88
N VAL A 241 7.75 -18.28 -3.71
CA VAL A 241 8.45 -19.19 -2.82
C VAL A 241 8.14 -20.61 -3.31
N THR A 242 9.12 -21.25 -3.96
CA THR A 242 9.15 -22.71 -4.18
C THR A 242 9.86 -23.40 -3.02
#